data_AF-A0A662G8I5-F1
#
_entry.id   AF-A0A662G8I5-F1
#
_cell.length_a   1.000
_cell.length_b   1.000
_cell.length_c   1.000
_cell.angle_alpha   90.00
_cell.angle_beta   90.00
_cell.angle_gamma   90.00
#
_symmetry.space_group_name_H-M   'P 1'
#
loop_
_entity.id
_entity.type
_entity.pdbx_description
1 polymer ?
#
loop_
_entity_poly.entity_id
_entity_poly.type
_entity_poly.pdbx_seq_one_letter_code
_entity_poly.pdbx_strand_id
1 'polypeptide(L)'
;MSAHEIFMAIIAIIGVIGLGIFVPYFITMQITAGVLNEIIGLIAIIASVIVAGVLGFFGMIFFIALSESSYKWRKPKELIENRINIYRARQRAMLEELDEIADILKEIRDVLKSVGE
;
A
#
# COMPACT_ATOMS: atom_id res chain seq x y z
N MET A 1 10.62 3.33 1.25
CA MET A 1 10.45 2.55 2.48
C MET A 1 10.37 3.54 3.63
N SER A 2 9.26 3.55 4.37
CA SER A 2 9.10 4.45 5.51
C SER A 2 9.96 3.99 6.70
N ALA A 3 10.37 4.89 7.59
CA ALA A 3 11.14 4.51 8.79
C ALA A 3 10.41 3.45 9.65
N HIS A 4 9.07 3.48 9.62
CA HIS A 4 8.23 2.50 10.30
C HIS A 4 8.31 1.10 9.68
N GLU A 5 8.31 0.99 8.35
CA GLU A 5 8.48 -0.30 7.64
C GLU A 5 9.83 -0.95 7.96
N ILE A 6 10.90 -0.15 8.00
CA ILE A 6 12.24 -0.63 8.35
C ILE A 6 12.27 -1.12 9.80
N PHE A 7 11.70 -0.35 10.72
CA PHE A 7 11.62 -0.73 12.13
C PHE A 7 10.86 -2.04 12.35
N MET A 8 9.69 -2.21 11.70
CA MET A 8 8.91 -3.43 11.78
C MET A 8 9.64 -4.64 11.17
N ALA A 9 10.35 -4.44 10.06
CA ALA A 9 11.16 -5.51 9.45
C ALA A 9 12.30 -5.96 10.38
N ILE A 10 12.99 -5.02 11.03
CA ILE A 10 14.06 -5.34 11.99
C ILE A 10 13.50 -6.15 13.17
N ILE A 11 12.37 -5.75 13.74
CA ILE A 11 11.72 -6.50 14.84
C ILE A 11 11.37 -7.92 14.39
N ALA A 12 10.78 -8.07 13.20
CA ALA A 12 10.42 -9.38 12.66
C ALA A 12 11.66 -10.27 12.48
N ILE A 13 12.76 -9.74 11.94
CA ILE A 13 14.01 -10.48 11.75
C ILE A 13 14.59 -10.93 13.11
N ILE A 14 14.64 -10.02 14.09
CA ILE A 14 15.12 -10.34 15.43
C ILE A 14 14.23 -11.41 16.08
N GLY A 15 12.91 -11.34 15.91
CA GLY A 15 11.97 -12.34 16.43
C GLY A 15 12.19 -13.73 15.82
N VAL A 16 12.40 -13.80 14.49
CA VAL A 16 12.66 -15.07 13.80
C VAL A 16 14.01 -15.66 14.22
N ILE A 17 15.07 -14.85 14.33
CA ILE A 17 16.39 -15.31 14.81
C ILE A 17 16.31 -15.75 16.27
N GLY A 18 15.60 -15.00 17.11
CA GLY A 18 15.39 -15.32 18.51
C GLY A 18 14.71 -16.67 18.69
N LEU A 19 13.59 -16.89 18.00
CA LEU A 19 12.83 -18.14 18.11
C LEU A 19 13.50 -19.31 17.38
N GLY A 20 14.13 -19.07 16.23
CA GLY A 20 14.68 -20.13 15.38
C GLY A 20 16.10 -20.57 15.74
N ILE A 21 16.87 -19.73 16.45
CA ILE A 21 18.27 -20.01 16.77
C ILE A 21 18.52 -19.89 18.28
N PHE A 22 18.16 -18.74 18.87
CA PHE A 22 18.49 -18.47 20.26
C PHE A 22 17.73 -19.39 21.23
N VAL A 23 16.43 -19.61 21.00
CA VAL A 23 15.61 -20.50 21.83
C VAL A 23 16.12 -21.95 21.76
N PRO A 24 16.37 -22.55 20.58
CA PRO A 24 17.00 -23.86 20.51
C PRO A 24 18.35 -23.96 21.22
N TYR A 25 19.21 -22.96 21.02
CA TYR A 25 20.50 -22.89 21.70
C TYR A 25 20.33 -22.88 23.23
N PHE A 26 19.45 -22.03 23.75
CA PHE A 26 19.19 -21.96 25.18
C PHE A 26 18.61 -23.27 25.74
N ILE A 27 17.70 -23.91 25.03
CA ILE A 27 17.13 -25.20 25.45
C ILE A 27 18.22 -26.27 25.52
N THR A 28 19.09 -26.37 24.50
CA THR A 28 20.20 -27.34 24.52
C THR A 28 21.17 -27.09 25.68
N MET A 29 21.43 -25.84 26.01
CA MET A 29 22.23 -25.48 27.20
C MET A 29 21.57 -25.96 28.50
N GLN A 30 20.25 -25.82 28.63
CA GLN A 30 19.53 -26.27 29.83
C GLN A 30 19.42 -27.79 29.94
N ILE A 31 19.35 -28.50 28.81
CA ILE A 31 19.44 -29.97 28.77
C ILE A 31 20.81 -30.43 29.27
N THR A 32 21.89 -29.85 28.73
CA THR A 32 23.27 -30.24 29.12
C THR A 32 23.60 -29.89 30.57
N ALA A 33 22.97 -28.84 31.11
CA ALA A 33 23.05 -28.49 32.54
C ALA A 33 22.25 -29.44 33.45
N GLY A 34 21.50 -30.41 32.90
CA GLY A 34 20.68 -31.36 33.67
C GLY A 34 19.41 -30.74 34.27
N VAL A 35 19.07 -29.50 33.90
CA VAL A 35 17.90 -28.77 34.42
C VAL A 35 16.62 -29.18 33.68
N LEU A 36 16.74 -29.54 32.41
CA LEU A 36 15.61 -29.86 31.54
C LEU A 36 15.68 -31.29 31.01
N ASN A 37 14.54 -31.98 30.97
CA ASN A 37 14.43 -33.30 30.35
C ASN A 37 14.65 -33.23 28.83
N GLU A 38 15.45 -34.14 28.28
CA GLU A 38 15.80 -34.22 26.86
C GLU A 38 14.58 -34.30 25.93
N ILE A 39 13.57 -35.10 26.28
CA ILE A 39 12.38 -35.30 25.46
C ILE A 39 11.56 -34.01 25.40
N ILE A 40 11.38 -33.35 26.55
CA ILE A 40 10.63 -32.09 26.64
C ILE A 40 11.39 -30.99 25.88
N GLY A 41 12.71 -30.93 26.03
CA GLY A 41 13.55 -29.98 25.32
C GLY A 41 13.52 -30.18 23.80
N LEU A 42 13.57 -31.42 23.32
CA LEU A 42 13.47 -31.73 21.90
C LEU A 42 12.14 -31.27 21.29
N ILE A 43 11.03 -31.53 21.99
CA ILE A 43 9.70 -31.07 21.55
C ILE A 43 9.65 -29.54 21.50
N ALA A 44 10.20 -28.86 22.51
CA ALA A 44 10.26 -27.41 22.56
C ALA A 44 11.12 -26.81 21.44
N ILE A 45 12.26 -27.44 21.10
CA ILE A 45 13.11 -27.04 19.97
C ILE A 45 12.32 -27.14 18.66
N ILE A 46 11.70 -28.29 18.40
CA ILE A 46 10.92 -28.50 17.18
C ILE A 46 9.79 -27.48 17.07
N ALA A 47 9.05 -27.24 18.16
CA ALA A 47 8.00 -26.24 18.19
C ALA A 47 8.52 -24.83 17.91
N SER A 48 9.65 -24.44 18.52
CA SER A 48 10.25 -23.11 18.31
C SER A 48 10.68 -22.88 16.86
N VAL A 49 11.28 -23.88 16.22
CA VAL A 49 11.71 -23.81 14.82
C VAL A 49 10.51 -23.72 13.87
N ILE A 50 9.46 -24.50 14.12
CA ILE A 50 8.21 -24.42 13.33
C ILE A 50 7.61 -23.02 13.43
N VAL A 51 7.49 -22.47 14.64
CA VAL A 51 6.92 -21.13 14.85
C VAL A 51 7.79 -20.05 14.17
N ALA A 52 9.12 -20.15 14.29
CA ALA A 52 10.05 -19.24 13.62
C ALA A 52 9.91 -19.32 12.09
N GLY A 53 9.77 -20.53 11.54
CA GLY A 53 9.56 -20.76 10.12
C GLY A 53 8.25 -20.16 9.60
N VAL A 54 7.15 -20.37 10.33
CA VAL A 54 5.84 -19.78 10.00
C VAL A 54 5.91 -18.25 10.04
N LEU A 55 6.46 -17.68 11.11
CA LEU A 55 6.63 -16.23 11.24
C LEU A 55 7.52 -15.64 10.14
N GLY A 56 8.63 -16.31 9.81
CA GLY A 56 9.53 -15.88 8.74
C GLY A 56 8.85 -15.91 7.37
N PHE A 57 8.14 -17.00 7.06
CA PHE A 57 7.43 -17.18 5.79
C PHE A 57 6.32 -16.13 5.60
N PHE A 58 5.42 -16.00 6.57
CA PHE A 58 4.34 -15.02 6.50
C PHE A 58 4.86 -13.59 6.58
N GLY A 59 5.89 -13.33 7.38
CA GLY A 59 6.54 -12.02 7.46
C GLY A 59 7.09 -11.59 6.09
N MET A 60 7.75 -12.49 5.37
CA MET A 60 8.26 -12.21 4.01
C MET A 60 7.13 -11.96 3.01
N ILE A 61 6.10 -12.82 2.99
CA ILE A 61 4.95 -12.66 2.09
C ILE A 61 4.26 -11.32 2.33
N PHE A 62 4.00 -10.99 3.60
CA PHE A 62 3.31 -9.74 3.95
C PHE A 62 4.17 -8.52 3.59
N PHE A 63 5.49 -8.61 3.79
CA PHE A 63 6.42 -7.56 3.40
C PHE A 63 6.42 -7.30 1.89
N ILE A 64 6.46 -8.37 1.08
CA ILE A 64 6.40 -8.27 -0.38
C ILE A 64 5.06 -7.67 -0.82
N ALA A 65 3.95 -8.21 -0.33
CA ALA A 65 2.60 -7.73 -0.67
C ALA A 65 2.39 -6.25 -0.30
N LEU A 66 2.89 -5.83 0.87
CA LEU A 66 2.79 -4.44 1.31
C LEU A 66 3.64 -3.51 0.42
N SER A 67 4.84 -3.95 0.02
CA SER A 67 5.72 -3.19 -0.87
C SER A 67 5.08 -2.94 -2.26
N GLU A 68 4.41 -3.95 -2.82
CA GLU A 68 3.70 -3.83 -4.10
C GLU A 68 2.46 -2.92 -3.99
N SER A 69 1.74 -3.00 -2.87
CA SER A 69 0.60 -2.11 -2.63
C SER A 69 1.04 -0.64 -2.58
N SER A 70 2.15 -0.34 -1.90
CA SER A 70 2.70 1.02 -1.78
C SER A 70 3.12 1.61 -3.13
N TYR A 71 3.56 0.75 -4.07
CA TYR A 71 3.89 1.16 -5.43
C TYR A 71 2.65 1.57 -6.24
N LYS A 72 1.50 0.90 -6.06
CA LYS A 72 0.22 1.27 -6.70
C LYS A 72 -0.34 2.60 -6.19
N TRP A 73 -0.15 2.91 -4.91
CA TRP A 73 -0.62 4.16 -4.30
C TRP A 73 0.28 5.37 -4.56
N ARG A 74 1.46 5.21 -5.16
CA ARG A 74 2.36 6.34 -5.53
C ARG A 74 2.15 6.93 -6.92
N LYS A 75 1.36 6.28 -7.80
CA LYS A 75 0.96 6.82 -9.11
C LYS A 75 -0.25 7.79 -9.18
N PRO A 76 -0.98 8.16 -8.10
CA PRO A 76 -2.20 8.94 -8.28
C PRO A 76 -1.93 10.41 -8.61
N LYS A 77 -0.81 11.02 -8.19
CA LYS A 77 -0.60 12.47 -8.42
C LYS A 77 -0.54 12.82 -9.91
N GLU A 78 0.32 12.18 -10.68
CA GLU A 78 0.46 12.46 -12.12
C GLU A 78 -0.80 12.10 -12.92
N LEU A 79 -1.49 11.01 -12.55
CA LEU A 79 -2.74 10.61 -13.19
C LEU A 79 -3.90 11.55 -12.86
N ILE A 80 -3.97 12.06 -11.63
CA ILE A 80 -5.00 13.02 -11.22
C ILE A 80 -4.73 14.38 -11.88
N GLU A 81 -3.48 14.82 -11.92
CA GLU A 81 -3.09 16.10 -12.50
C GLU A 81 -3.35 16.13 -14.02
N ASN A 82 -3.04 15.04 -14.72
CA ASN A 82 -3.38 14.90 -16.14
C ASN A 82 -4.90 14.89 -16.38
N ARG A 83 -5.69 14.22 -15.54
CA ARG A 83 -7.17 14.29 -15.65
C ARG A 83 -7.68 15.71 -15.43
N ILE A 84 -7.18 16.42 -14.42
CA ILE A 84 -7.59 17.81 -14.13
C ILE A 84 -7.29 18.73 -15.32
N ASN A 85 -6.12 18.59 -15.95
CA ASN A 85 -5.78 19.39 -17.13
C ASN A 85 -6.71 19.13 -18.31
N ILE A 86 -7.08 17.87 -18.56
CA ILE A 86 -8.04 17.50 -19.60
C ILE A 86 -9.43 18.08 -19.28
N TYR A 87 -9.89 17.99 -18.04
CA TYR A 87 -11.18 18.57 -17.63
C TYR A 87 -11.20 20.09 -17.78
N ARG A 88 -10.12 20.79 -17.43
CA ARG A 88 -9.99 22.24 -17.62
C ARG A 88 -10.01 22.63 -19.09
N ALA A 89 -9.32 21.88 -19.95
CA ALA A 89 -9.38 22.11 -21.40
C ALA A 89 -10.80 21.93 -21.94
N ARG A 90 -11.50 20.89 -21.49
CA ARG A 90 -12.89 20.63 -21.89
C ARG A 90 -13.87 21.70 -21.41
N GLN A 91 -13.69 22.22 -20.20
CA GLN A 91 -14.49 23.32 -19.66
C GLN A 91 -14.32 24.61 -20.47
N ARG A 92 -13.10 24.89 -20.95
CA ARG A 92 -12.86 26.05 -21.83
C ARG A 92 -13.58 25.91 -23.17
N ALA A 93 -13.49 24.74 -23.80
CA ALA A 93 -14.20 24.47 -25.06
C ALA A 93 -15.73 24.60 -24.90
N MET A 94 -16.28 24.08 -23.79
CA MET A 94 -17.72 24.19 -23.51
C MET A 94 -18.17 25.63 -23.25
N LEU A 95 -17.33 26.48 -22.64
CA LEU A 95 -17.62 27.90 -22.48
C LEU A 95 -17.68 28.63 -23.82
N GLU A 96 -16.78 28.30 -24.74
CA GLU A 96 -16.76 28.86 -26.09
C GLU A 96 -18.02 28.47 -26.88
N GLU A 97 -18.46 27.21 -26.79
CA GLU A 97 -19.73 26.75 -27.36
C GLU A 97 -20.95 27.48 -26.76
N LEU A 98 -20.91 27.79 -25.45
CA LEU A 98 -22.00 28.53 -24.79
C LEU A 98 -22.08 29.99 -25.22
N ASP A 99 -20.94 30.65 -25.44
CA ASP A 99 -20.91 32.01 -25.98
C ASP A 99 -21.46 32.05 -27.41
N GLU A 100 -21.12 31.07 -28.26
CA GLU A 100 -21.67 30.96 -29.61
C GLU A 100 -23.19 30.75 -29.60
N ILE A 101 -23.71 29.90 -28.71
CA ILE A 101 -25.15 29.71 -28.52
C ILE A 101 -25.82 31.02 -28.05
N ALA A 102 -25.17 31.78 -27.17
CA ALA A 102 -25.71 33.05 -26.67
C ALA A 102 -25.81 34.11 -27.79
N ASP A 103 -24.85 34.16 -28.70
CA ASP A 103 -24.88 35.06 -29.85
C ASP A 103 -25.96 34.67 -30.88
N ILE A 104 -26.13 33.37 -31.16
CA ILE A 104 -27.22 32.88 -32.01
C ILE A 104 -28.60 33.26 -31.41
N LEU A 105 -28.77 33.11 -30.09
CA LEU A 105 -30.01 33.50 -29.41
C LEU A 105 -30.26 35.02 -29.49
N LYS A 106 -29.21 35.84 -29.46
CA LYS A 106 -29.31 37.29 -29.68
C LYS A 106 -29.76 37.60 -31.10
N GLU A 107 -29.17 36.98 -32.12
CA GLU A 107 -29.57 37.18 -33.52
C GLU A 107 -31.04 36.81 -33.73
N ILE A 108 -31.48 35.65 -33.21
CA ILE A 108 -32.89 35.23 -33.29
C ILE A 108 -33.80 36.27 -32.62
N ARG A 109 -33.42 36.75 -31.43
CA ARG A 109 -34.20 37.77 -30.71
C ARG A 109 -34.28 39.08 -31.50
N ASP A 110 -33.20 39.50 -32.11
CA ASP A 110 -33.13 40.77 -32.82
C ASP A 110 -33.91 40.70 -34.16
N VAL A 111 -33.88 39.55 -34.85
CA VAL A 111 -34.76 39.26 -36.00
C VAL A 111 -36.24 39.30 -35.58
N LEU A 112 -36.60 38.62 -34.48
CA LEU A 112 -37.98 38.63 -34.00
C LEU A 112 -38.47 40.04 -33.62
N LYS A 113 -37.59 40.90 -33.08
CA LYS A 113 -37.92 42.30 -32.82
C LYS A 113 -38.12 43.11 -34.10
N SER A 114 -37.28 42.91 -35.12
CA SER A 114 -37.39 43.63 -36.40
C SER A 114 -38.63 43.32 -37.21
N VAL A 115 -39.28 42.16 -36.98
CA VAL A 115 -40.52 41.76 -37.66
C VAL A 115 -41.77 42.23 -36.91
N GLY A 116 -41.62 42.67 -35.65
CA GLY A 116 -42.71 43.15 -34.80
C GLY A 116 -42.95 44.67 -34.86
N GLU A 117 -42.10 45.41 -35.58
CA GLU A 117 -42.34 46.81 -36.01
C GLU A 117 -42.98 46.84 -37.40
#